data_AF-A0A2J7QFH8-F1
#
_entry.id   AF-A0A2J7QFH8-F1
#
_cell.length_a   1.000
_cell.length_b   1.000
_cell.length_c   1.000
_cell.angle_alpha   90.00
_cell.angle_beta   90.00
_cell.angle_gamma   90.00
#
_symmetry.space_group_name_H-M   'P 1'
#
loop_
_entity.id
_entity.type
_entity.pdbx_description
1 polymer ?
#
loop_
_entity_poly.entity_id
_entity_poly.type
_entity_poly.pdbx_seq_one_letter_code
_entity_poly.pdbx_strand_id
1 'polypeptide(L)'
;MGRVVSCRVVPEVLVAMEQWYVQERVVAVRSYYRHGDSLVEALREFRRHFNLAPRDHAPSKHAIRTWVQNFEETGSVGKRKSSGRPGSAWTPENVEAVQASVLRSPHRSVRKVAAAVTVSRRSVQRILHELKFHPYKLQLVQELKPNDHLLRRQFCEAIMNKTDENPDFIENLWMSDEAHFHLNGDYLKSVVYNTSPTTLAELRRRITEEIAAIQPDTLLRAMRNFQDRLAECIRQDGHHLRDVIFKL
;
A
#
# COMPACT_ATOMS: atom_id res chain seq x y z
N MET A 1 -3.51 28.98 -39.79
CA MET A 1 -4.94 28.64 -39.56
C MET A 1 -5.06 27.91 -38.23
N GLY A 2 -5.28 28.67 -37.15
CA GLY A 2 -5.36 28.15 -35.78
C GLY A 2 -6.71 27.51 -35.49
N ARG A 3 -6.71 26.30 -34.91
CA ARG A 3 -7.90 25.68 -34.34
C ARG A 3 -8.11 26.25 -32.94
N VAL A 4 -9.14 27.07 -32.80
CA VAL A 4 -9.59 27.61 -31.51
C VAL A 4 -10.12 26.45 -30.66
N VAL A 5 -9.35 26.03 -29.65
CA VAL A 5 -9.82 25.14 -28.61
C VAL A 5 -10.69 25.98 -27.68
N SER A 6 -12.00 25.97 -27.91
CA SER A 6 -12.98 26.53 -26.98
C SER A 6 -12.93 25.73 -25.68
N CYS A 7 -12.10 26.17 -24.73
CA CYS A 7 -12.22 25.79 -23.33
C CYS A 7 -13.56 26.30 -22.81
N ARG A 8 -14.61 25.49 -22.92
CA ARG A 8 -15.76 25.63 -22.02
C ARG A 8 -15.23 25.23 -20.66
N VAL A 9 -15.04 26.23 -19.80
CA VAL A 9 -14.96 26.03 -18.36
C VAL A 9 -16.20 25.20 -18.00
N VAL A 10 -15.98 23.92 -17.71
CA VAL A 10 -17.03 23.05 -17.21
C VAL A 10 -17.38 23.63 -15.85
N PRO A 11 -18.63 24.08 -15.63
CA PRO A 11 -19.00 24.65 -14.35
C PRO A 11 -18.67 23.64 -13.28
N GLU A 12 -17.94 24.12 -12.28
CA GLU A 12 -17.74 23.54 -10.96
C GLU A 12 -18.93 22.66 -10.60
N VAL A 13 -18.65 21.37 -10.41
CA VAL A 13 -19.63 20.37 -10.03
C VAL A 13 -20.30 20.86 -8.74
N LEU A 14 -21.52 21.39 -8.87
CA LEU A 14 -22.41 21.68 -7.77
C LEU A 14 -22.56 20.38 -6.98
N VAL A 15 -21.80 20.26 -5.88
CA VAL A 15 -22.05 19.30 -4.83
C VAL A 15 -23.51 19.50 -4.46
N ALA A 16 -24.35 18.49 -4.72
CA ALA A 16 -25.77 18.53 -4.41
C ALA A 16 -25.92 18.97 -2.94
N MET A 17 -26.38 20.20 -2.75
CA MET A 17 -26.51 20.83 -1.45
C MET A 17 -27.27 19.90 -0.51
N GLU A 18 -26.60 19.49 0.56
CA GLU A 18 -27.22 18.77 1.64
C GLU A 18 -28.23 19.74 2.29
N GLN A 19 -29.51 19.63 1.91
CA GLN A 19 -30.52 20.65 2.24
C GLN A 19 -30.76 20.86 3.75
N TRP A 20 -30.35 19.89 4.59
CA TRP A 20 -30.46 19.96 6.04
C TRP A 20 -29.32 19.17 6.70
N TYR A 21 -28.59 19.80 7.61
CA TYR A 21 -27.52 19.21 8.41
C TYR A 21 -28.09 18.20 9.42
N VAL A 22 -27.27 17.23 9.84
CA VAL A 22 -27.70 16.16 10.75
C VAL A 22 -28.27 16.71 12.05
N GLN A 23 -27.66 17.77 12.60
CA GLN A 23 -28.10 18.45 13.82
C GLN A 23 -29.52 19.00 13.68
N GLU A 24 -29.86 19.56 12.53
CA GLU A 24 -31.18 20.12 12.25
C GLU A 24 -32.22 18.99 12.18
N ARG A 25 -31.89 17.88 11.52
CA ARG A 25 -32.78 16.71 11.46
C ARG A 25 -33.06 16.11 12.84
N VAL A 26 -32.08 16.12 13.75
CA VAL A 26 -32.25 15.67 15.14
C VAL A 26 -33.31 16.50 15.87
N VAL A 27 -33.39 17.81 15.62
CA VAL A 27 -34.43 18.67 16.20
C VAL A 27 -35.82 18.24 15.73
N ALA A 28 -35.98 17.92 14.45
CA ALA A 28 -37.24 17.43 13.91
C ALA A 28 -37.65 16.09 14.52
N VAL A 29 -36.72 15.13 14.63
CA VAL A 29 -36.97 13.80 15.22
C VAL A 29 -37.30 13.92 16.72
N ARG A 30 -36.56 14.73 17.48
CA ARG A 30 -36.85 14.99 18.90
C ARG A 30 -38.25 15.59 19.09
N SER A 31 -38.62 16.53 18.22
CA SER A 31 -39.92 17.20 18.29
C SER A 31 -41.07 16.27 17.91
N TYR A 32 -40.84 15.31 17.01
CA TYR A 32 -41.81 14.28 16.65
C TYR A 32 -42.22 13.42 17.84
N TYR A 33 -41.25 12.83 18.55
CA TYR A 33 -41.56 12.00 19.72
C TYR A 33 -42.12 12.81 20.91
N ARG A 34 -41.70 14.07 21.08
CA ARG A 34 -42.22 14.94 22.15
C ARG A 34 -43.72 15.23 22.01
N HIS A 35 -44.26 15.25 20.78
CA HIS A 35 -45.65 15.62 20.51
C HIS A 35 -46.51 14.41 20.08
N GLY A 36 -46.14 13.20 20.52
CA GLY A 36 -46.94 11.99 20.27
C GLY A 36 -47.02 11.61 18.80
N ASP A 37 -45.87 11.54 18.12
CA ASP A 37 -45.74 11.07 16.73
C ASP A 37 -46.47 11.94 15.69
N SER A 38 -46.67 13.23 16.01
CA SER A 38 -47.28 14.19 15.10
C SER A 38 -46.25 14.85 14.18
N LEU A 39 -46.28 14.49 12.88
CA LEU A 39 -45.46 15.15 11.85
C LEU A 39 -45.80 16.65 11.69
N VAL A 40 -47.03 17.06 12.00
CA VAL A 40 -47.47 18.45 11.88
C VAL A 40 -46.87 19.30 12.99
N GLU A 41 -46.91 18.81 14.22
CA GLU A 41 -46.31 19.49 15.36
C GLU A 41 -44.79 19.48 15.28
N ALA A 42 -44.18 18.37 14.83
CA ALA A 42 -42.74 18.32 14.56
C ALA A 42 -42.31 19.42 13.57
N LEU A 43 -43.08 19.65 12.50
CA LEU A 43 -42.79 20.70 11.52
C LEU A 43 -43.02 22.12 12.07
N ARG A 44 -44.07 22.31 12.88
CA ARG A 44 -44.35 23.59 13.54
C ARG A 44 -43.26 23.95 14.54
N GLU A 45 -42.86 22.99 15.37
CA GLU A 45 -41.78 23.12 16.34
C GLU A 45 -40.45 23.39 15.64
N PHE A 46 -40.16 22.68 14.55
CA PHE A 46 -38.96 22.90 13.74
C PHE A 46 -38.90 24.34 13.20
N ARG A 47 -40.02 24.85 12.63
CA ARG A 47 -40.09 26.24 12.15
C ARG A 47 -39.91 27.26 13.28
N ARG A 48 -40.49 26.99 14.46
CA ARG A 48 -40.33 27.85 15.64
C ARG A 48 -38.89 27.82 16.18
N HIS A 49 -38.27 26.66 16.22
CA HIS A 49 -36.90 26.49 16.72
C HIS A 49 -35.86 27.22 15.85
N PHE A 50 -36.04 27.17 14.52
CA PHE A 50 -35.14 27.82 13.56
C PHE A 50 -35.62 29.21 13.10
N ASN A 51 -36.68 29.76 13.68
CA ASN A 51 -37.28 31.06 13.32
C ASN A 51 -37.52 31.24 11.81
N LEU A 52 -38.04 30.20 11.14
CA LEU A 52 -38.28 30.22 9.69
C LEU A 52 -39.55 31.02 9.35
N ALA A 53 -39.44 31.96 8.42
CA ALA A 53 -40.58 32.72 7.92
C ALA A 53 -41.52 31.83 7.07
N PRO A 54 -42.79 32.22 6.84
CA PRO A 54 -43.76 31.38 6.13
C PRO A 54 -43.34 30.91 4.73
N ARG A 55 -42.47 31.67 4.06
CA ARG A 55 -41.96 31.37 2.71
C ARG A 55 -40.58 30.71 2.71
N ASP A 56 -39.95 30.57 3.87
CA ASP A 56 -38.62 29.97 3.94
C ASP A 56 -38.68 28.46 3.68
N HIS A 57 -37.58 27.93 3.15
CA HIS A 57 -37.46 26.51 2.90
C HIS A 57 -37.52 25.76 4.23
N ALA A 58 -38.52 24.88 4.38
CA ALA A 58 -38.70 24.02 5.54
C ALA A 58 -38.75 22.56 5.07
N PRO A 59 -38.35 21.60 5.90
CA PRO A 59 -38.44 20.19 5.54
C PRO A 59 -39.89 19.80 5.27
N SER A 60 -40.10 19.00 4.23
CA SER A 60 -41.42 18.45 3.96
C SER A 60 -41.81 17.45 5.04
N LYS A 61 -43.12 17.22 5.25
CA LYS A 61 -43.59 16.15 6.15
C LYS A 61 -43.02 14.78 5.76
N HIS A 62 -42.79 14.56 4.47
CA HIS A 62 -42.16 13.35 3.96
C HIS A 62 -40.69 13.26 4.39
N ALA A 63 -39.93 14.36 4.31
CA ALA A 63 -38.54 14.39 4.79
C ALA A 63 -38.43 14.07 6.28
N ILE A 64 -39.29 14.66 7.12
CA ILE A 64 -39.34 14.36 8.57
C ILE A 64 -39.65 12.88 8.80
N ARG A 65 -40.63 12.32 8.08
CA ARG A 65 -40.95 10.89 8.15
C ARG A 65 -39.76 10.01 7.77
N THR A 66 -39.05 10.32 6.69
CA THR A 66 -37.85 9.59 6.27
C THR A 66 -36.73 9.68 7.31
N TRP A 67 -36.58 10.82 7.99
CA TRP A 67 -35.59 10.99 9.05
C TRP A 67 -35.91 10.14 10.28
N VAL A 68 -37.18 10.11 10.70
CA VAL A 68 -37.66 9.24 11.80
C VAL A 68 -37.44 7.77 11.43
N GLN A 69 -37.85 7.35 10.23
CA GLN A 69 -37.67 5.97 9.78
C GLN A 69 -36.19 5.57 9.71
N ASN A 70 -35.32 6.44 9.19
CA ASN A 70 -33.88 6.18 9.20
C ASN A 70 -33.34 6.04 10.62
N PHE A 71 -33.81 6.88 11.55
CA PHE A 71 -33.41 6.84 12.96
C PHE A 71 -33.87 5.53 13.64
N GLU A 72 -35.11 5.11 13.45
CA GLU A 72 -35.65 3.86 14.01
C GLU A 72 -34.95 2.61 13.47
N GLU A 73 -34.65 2.58 12.17
CA GLU A 73 -34.03 1.41 11.53
C GLU A 73 -32.50 1.33 11.74
N THR A 74 -31.80 2.46 11.84
CA THR A 74 -30.31 2.49 11.82
C THR A 74 -29.66 3.28 12.94
N GLY A 75 -30.45 3.91 13.83
CA GLY A 75 -29.94 4.74 14.93
C GLY A 75 -29.33 6.08 14.48
N SER A 76 -29.45 6.44 13.20
CA SER A 76 -28.86 7.65 12.61
C SER A 76 -29.87 8.43 11.78
N VAL A 77 -29.82 9.76 11.88
CA VAL A 77 -30.66 10.70 11.11
C VAL A 77 -29.97 11.16 9.81
N GLY A 78 -28.71 10.72 9.60
CA GLY A 78 -27.93 11.03 8.41
C GLY A 78 -28.51 10.40 7.14
N LYS A 79 -28.11 10.95 5.97
CA LYS A 79 -28.44 10.30 4.70
C LYS A 79 -27.72 8.95 4.65
N ARG A 80 -28.42 7.88 4.28
CA ARG A 80 -27.80 6.58 4.04
C ARG A 80 -26.77 6.70 2.92
N LYS A 81 -25.60 6.09 3.12
CA LYS A 81 -24.66 5.88 2.02
C LYS A 81 -25.41 5.06 0.97
N SER A 82 -25.48 5.57 -0.26
CA SER A 82 -25.98 4.74 -1.35
C SER A 82 -25.04 3.55 -1.49
N SER A 83 -25.57 2.38 -1.82
CA SER A 83 -24.78 1.17 -2.11
C SER A 83 -23.85 1.33 -3.33
N GLY A 84 -23.86 2.51 -3.97
CA GLY A 84 -23.13 2.78 -5.20
C GLY A 84 -23.67 1.96 -6.37
N ARG A 85 -23.05 2.17 -7.55
CA ARG A 85 -23.24 1.28 -8.69
C ARG A 85 -22.49 -0.03 -8.40
N PRO A 86 -23.13 -1.21 -8.48
CA PRO A 86 -22.42 -2.48 -8.35
C PRO A 86 -21.26 -2.55 -9.35
N GLY A 87 -20.08 -2.93 -8.87
CA GLY A 87 -18.94 -3.15 -9.74
C GLY A 87 -19.19 -4.36 -10.63
N SER A 88 -19.60 -4.15 -11.89
CA SER A 88 -19.99 -5.22 -12.84
C SER A 88 -18.93 -6.32 -13.06
N ALA A 89 -17.66 -6.08 -12.72
CA ALA A 89 -16.59 -7.05 -12.88
C ALA A 89 -16.12 -7.68 -11.55
N TRP A 90 -16.69 -7.27 -10.42
CA TRP A 90 -16.39 -7.80 -9.09
C TRP A 90 -17.49 -8.77 -8.67
N THR A 91 -17.73 -9.78 -9.50
CA THR A 91 -18.53 -10.93 -9.09
C THR A 91 -17.58 -11.91 -8.40
N PRO A 92 -18.02 -12.64 -7.36
CA PRO A 92 -17.16 -13.58 -6.65
C PRO A 92 -16.52 -14.60 -7.59
N GLU A 93 -17.22 -15.00 -8.65
CA GLU A 93 -16.73 -15.92 -9.69
C GLU A 93 -15.55 -15.32 -10.47
N ASN A 94 -15.61 -14.04 -10.83
CA ASN A 94 -14.53 -13.36 -11.54
C ASN A 94 -13.30 -13.17 -10.64
N VAL A 95 -13.52 -12.90 -9.34
CA VAL A 95 -12.43 -12.78 -8.36
C VAL A 95 -11.71 -14.11 -8.22
N GLU A 96 -12.46 -15.20 -8.04
CA GLU A 96 -11.91 -16.55 -7.93
C GLU A 96 -11.18 -16.97 -9.20
N ALA A 97 -11.76 -16.72 -10.39
CA ALA A 97 -11.14 -17.08 -11.66
C ALA A 97 -9.82 -16.32 -11.90
N VAL A 98 -9.76 -15.02 -11.56
CA VAL A 98 -8.52 -14.23 -11.61
C VAL A 98 -7.50 -14.78 -10.63
N GLN A 99 -7.90 -15.05 -9.38
CA GLN A 99 -7.01 -15.57 -8.35
C GLN A 99 -6.43 -16.94 -8.73
N ALA A 100 -7.26 -17.87 -9.17
CA ALA A 100 -6.84 -19.21 -9.59
C ALA A 100 -5.90 -19.15 -10.81
N SER A 101 -6.14 -18.23 -11.75
CA SER A 101 -5.28 -18.02 -12.92
C SER A 101 -3.89 -17.52 -12.52
N VAL A 102 -3.83 -16.59 -11.56
CA VAL A 102 -2.58 -16.00 -11.07
C VAL A 102 -1.79 -16.99 -10.22
N LEU A 103 -2.44 -17.71 -9.30
CA LEU A 103 -1.79 -18.73 -8.48
C LEU A 103 -1.20 -19.87 -9.31
N ARG A 104 -1.86 -20.27 -10.41
CA ARG A 104 -1.36 -21.28 -11.33
C ARG A 104 -0.11 -20.82 -12.10
N SER A 105 0.00 -19.53 -12.40
CA SER A 105 1.13 -19.00 -13.16
C SER A 105 1.40 -17.54 -12.78
N PRO A 106 2.14 -17.30 -11.68
CA PRO A 106 2.38 -15.95 -11.15
C PRO A 106 3.11 -15.02 -12.13
N HIS A 107 3.88 -15.58 -13.07
CA HIS A 107 4.65 -14.82 -14.06
C HIS A 107 3.81 -14.33 -15.25
N ARG A 108 2.51 -14.63 -15.32
CA ARG A 108 1.65 -14.15 -16.42
C ARG A 108 1.35 -12.67 -16.28
N SER A 109 1.41 -11.95 -17.40
CA SER A 109 1.02 -10.55 -17.43
C SER A 109 -0.49 -10.39 -17.23
N VAL A 110 -0.90 -9.25 -16.65
CA VAL A 110 -2.31 -8.89 -16.47
C VAL A 110 -3.12 -9.02 -17.78
N ARG A 111 -2.50 -8.73 -18.93
CA ARG A 111 -3.15 -8.89 -20.25
C ARG A 111 -3.45 -10.37 -20.56
N LYS A 112 -2.52 -11.28 -20.28
CA LYS A 112 -2.71 -12.72 -20.49
C LYS A 112 -3.77 -13.29 -19.54
N VAL A 113 -3.78 -12.83 -18.28
CA VAL A 113 -4.81 -13.22 -17.29
C VAL A 113 -6.19 -12.73 -17.74
N ALA A 114 -6.30 -11.48 -18.17
CA ALA A 114 -7.54 -10.91 -18.71
C ALA A 114 -8.10 -11.70 -19.90
N ALA A 115 -7.24 -12.09 -20.85
CA ALA A 115 -7.64 -12.93 -21.99
C ALA A 115 -8.13 -14.32 -21.56
N ALA A 116 -7.48 -14.93 -20.55
CA ALA A 116 -7.86 -16.26 -20.07
C ALA A 116 -9.19 -16.27 -19.29
N VAL A 117 -9.48 -15.21 -18.54
CA VAL A 117 -10.68 -15.11 -17.68
C VAL A 117 -11.83 -14.34 -18.37
N THR A 118 -11.62 -13.84 -19.60
CA THR A 118 -12.59 -13.02 -20.36
C THR A 118 -13.06 -11.75 -19.64
N VAL A 119 -12.22 -11.20 -18.75
CA VAL A 119 -12.47 -9.98 -17.98
C VAL A 119 -11.59 -8.85 -18.48
N SER A 120 -12.06 -7.60 -18.43
CA SER A 120 -11.27 -6.45 -18.88
C SER A 120 -9.94 -6.32 -18.10
N ARG A 121 -8.87 -5.90 -18.78
CA ARG A 121 -7.55 -5.68 -18.16
C ARG A 121 -7.61 -4.78 -16.92
N ARG A 122 -8.41 -3.71 -16.96
CA ARG A 122 -8.55 -2.77 -15.84
C ARG A 122 -9.23 -3.43 -14.64
N SER A 123 -10.23 -4.28 -14.88
CA SER A 123 -10.91 -5.02 -13.83
C SER A 123 -9.97 -6.03 -13.17
N VAL A 124 -9.20 -6.79 -13.94
CA VAL A 124 -8.17 -7.70 -13.40
C VAL A 124 -7.17 -6.93 -12.55
N GLN A 125 -6.69 -5.76 -13.01
CA GLN A 125 -5.76 -4.93 -12.24
C GLN A 125 -6.36 -4.44 -10.91
N ARG A 126 -7.65 -4.07 -10.88
CA ARG A 126 -8.36 -3.70 -9.65
C ARG A 126 -8.50 -4.90 -8.71
N ILE A 127 -8.91 -6.07 -9.23
CA ILE A 127 -9.04 -7.31 -8.45
C ILE A 127 -7.70 -7.66 -7.80
N LEU A 128 -6.60 -7.63 -8.56
CA LEU A 128 -5.26 -7.90 -8.02
C LEU A 128 -4.85 -6.91 -6.93
N HIS A 129 -5.16 -5.63 -7.09
CA HIS A 129 -4.87 -4.60 -6.10
C HIS A 129 -5.67 -4.80 -4.80
N GLU A 130 -6.96 -5.14 -4.90
CA GLU A 130 -7.79 -5.45 -3.73
C GLU A 130 -7.31 -6.72 -3.02
N LEU A 131 -6.95 -7.76 -3.79
CA LEU A 131 -6.36 -9.01 -3.28
C LEU A 131 -4.91 -8.88 -2.79
N LYS A 132 -4.34 -7.66 -2.81
CA LYS A 132 -2.96 -7.38 -2.36
C LYS A 132 -1.88 -8.18 -3.11
N PHE A 133 -2.14 -8.55 -4.36
CA PHE A 133 -1.09 -9.09 -5.22
C PHE A 133 -0.19 -7.96 -5.69
N HIS A 134 1.11 -8.11 -5.44
CA HIS A 134 2.15 -7.19 -5.87
C HIS A 134 2.91 -7.76 -7.08
N PRO A 135 3.28 -6.94 -8.07
CA PRO A 135 4.18 -7.37 -9.13
C PRO A 135 5.48 -7.87 -8.53
N TYR A 136 5.88 -9.09 -8.87
CA TYR A 136 7.17 -9.64 -8.47
C TYR A 136 8.30 -8.97 -9.27
N LYS A 137 9.34 -8.47 -8.58
CA LYS A 137 10.55 -7.98 -9.23
C LYS A 137 11.48 -9.17 -9.47
N LEU A 138 11.70 -9.50 -10.74
CA LEU A 138 12.65 -10.56 -11.11
C LEU A 138 14.04 -10.22 -10.56
N GLN A 139 14.59 -11.12 -9.75
CA GLN A 139 15.98 -11.10 -9.33
C GLN A 139 16.73 -12.07 -10.24
N LEU A 140 17.64 -11.55 -11.06
CA LEU A 140 18.57 -12.37 -11.81
C LEU A 140 19.67 -12.84 -10.84
N VAL A 141 19.74 -14.14 -10.62
CA VAL A 141 20.76 -14.78 -9.79
C VAL A 141 21.63 -15.67 -10.68
N GLN A 142 22.87 -15.89 -10.26
CA GLN A 142 23.76 -16.83 -10.93
C GLN A 142 23.19 -18.25 -10.83
N GLU A 143 23.20 -19.00 -11.94
CA GLU A 143 22.81 -20.41 -11.91
C GLU A 143 23.77 -21.23 -11.03
N LEU A 144 23.23 -21.90 -10.02
CA LEU A 144 23.98 -22.83 -9.17
C LEU A 144 23.85 -24.25 -9.72
N LYS A 145 24.97 -24.96 -9.78
CA LYS A 145 25.00 -26.38 -10.12
C LYS A 145 24.69 -27.22 -8.88
N PRO A 146 24.25 -28.48 -9.04
CA PRO A 146 23.96 -29.37 -7.91
C PRO A 146 25.11 -29.50 -6.90
N ASN A 147 26.36 -29.54 -7.39
CA ASN A 147 27.54 -29.60 -6.52
C ASN A 147 27.78 -28.30 -5.74
N ASP A 148 27.38 -27.15 -6.29
CA ASP A 148 27.56 -25.85 -5.63
C ASP A 148 26.67 -25.75 -4.38
N HIS A 149 25.49 -26.37 -4.39
CA HIS A 149 24.61 -26.43 -3.21
C HIS A 149 25.32 -27.11 -2.03
N LEU A 150 25.92 -28.27 -2.27
CA LEU A 150 26.65 -29.01 -1.25
C LEU A 150 27.84 -28.21 -0.72
N LEU A 151 28.67 -27.66 -1.61
CA LEU A 151 29.85 -26.88 -1.21
C LEU A 151 29.46 -25.64 -0.41
N ARG A 152 28.40 -24.93 -0.81
CA ARG A 152 27.89 -23.76 -0.09
C ARG A 152 27.38 -24.12 1.29
N ARG A 153 26.63 -25.21 1.41
CA ARG A 153 26.13 -25.69 2.69
C ARG A 153 27.27 -26.08 3.61
N GLN A 154 28.22 -26.89 3.14
CA GLN A 154 29.40 -27.31 3.90
C GLN A 154 30.23 -26.11 4.37
N PHE A 155 30.40 -25.10 3.51
CA PHE A 155 31.06 -23.85 3.89
C PHE A 155 30.31 -23.14 5.03
N CYS A 156 28.99 -23.01 4.94
CA CYS A 156 28.20 -22.34 5.97
C CYS A 156 28.24 -23.11 7.29
N GLU A 157 28.10 -24.44 7.26
CA GLU A 157 28.21 -25.29 8.45
C GLU A 157 29.59 -25.17 9.10
N ALA A 158 30.66 -25.15 8.30
CA ALA A 158 32.03 -24.98 8.81
C ALA A 158 32.25 -23.64 9.51
N ILE A 159 31.70 -22.54 8.98
CA ILE A 159 31.79 -21.22 9.62
C ILE A 159 30.93 -21.13 10.88
N MET A 160 29.73 -21.72 10.86
CA MET A 160 28.86 -21.77 12.04
C MET A 160 29.48 -22.57 13.18
N ASN A 161 30.04 -23.76 12.90
CA ASN A 161 30.72 -24.57 13.92
C ASN A 161 31.89 -23.82 14.57
N LYS A 162 32.69 -23.09 13.78
CA LYS A 162 33.78 -22.25 14.31
C LYS A 162 33.28 -21.10 15.19
N THR A 163 32.09 -20.60 14.90
CA THR A 163 31.43 -19.55 15.70
C THR A 163 30.92 -20.14 17.02
N ASP A 164 30.43 -21.38 17.02
CA ASP A 164 29.99 -22.08 18.22
C ASP A 164 31.17 -22.48 19.13
N GLU A 165 32.32 -22.85 18.53
CA GLU A 165 33.56 -23.17 19.25
C GLU A 165 34.22 -21.92 19.86
N ASN A 166 34.16 -20.78 19.17
CA ASN A 166 34.74 -19.52 19.62
C ASN A 166 33.75 -18.36 19.42
N PRO A 167 33.15 -17.81 20.50
CA PRO A 167 32.18 -16.73 20.40
C PRO A 167 32.77 -15.45 19.79
N ASP A 168 34.08 -15.23 19.90
CA ASP A 168 34.77 -14.05 19.38
C ASP A 168 35.23 -14.23 17.92
N PHE A 169 34.96 -15.37 17.30
CA PHE A 169 35.43 -15.67 15.93
C PHE A 169 34.93 -14.65 14.91
N ILE A 170 33.65 -14.26 15.00
CA ILE A 170 33.00 -13.35 14.05
C ILE A 170 33.48 -11.91 14.25
N GLU A 171 33.73 -11.49 15.48
CA GLU A 171 34.27 -10.17 15.78
C GLU A 171 35.71 -10.00 15.26
N ASN A 172 36.45 -11.11 15.18
CA ASN A 172 37.81 -11.16 14.66
C ASN A 172 37.90 -11.56 13.17
N LEU A 173 36.77 -11.75 12.48
CA LEU A 173 36.75 -12.13 11.08
C LEU A 173 37.00 -10.92 10.17
N TRP A 174 38.05 -10.98 9.36
CA TRP A 174 38.39 -9.94 8.40
C TRP A 174 38.03 -10.43 7.00
N MET A 175 37.22 -9.65 6.28
CA MET A 175 36.77 -9.94 4.93
C MET A 175 37.19 -8.81 3.99
N SER A 176 37.65 -9.18 2.79
CA SER A 176 38.01 -8.23 1.73
C SER A 176 37.45 -8.68 0.40
N ASP A 177 37.00 -7.73 -0.41
CA ASP A 177 36.58 -7.93 -1.80
C ASP A 177 36.93 -6.68 -2.62
N GLU A 178 37.05 -6.85 -3.94
CA GLU A 178 37.27 -5.75 -4.88
C GLU A 178 35.95 -5.32 -5.52
N ALA A 179 35.63 -4.03 -5.42
CA ALA A 179 34.39 -3.50 -5.97
C ALA A 179 34.65 -2.33 -6.93
N HIS A 180 34.06 -2.41 -8.14
CA HIS A 180 34.01 -1.26 -9.04
C HIS A 180 33.04 -0.18 -8.52
N PHE A 181 33.44 1.08 -8.59
CA PHE A 181 32.66 2.24 -8.16
C PHE A 181 31.85 2.81 -9.33
N HIS A 182 30.58 2.41 -9.45
CA HIS A 182 29.61 2.89 -10.44
C HIS A 182 28.40 3.53 -9.75
N LEU A 183 27.59 4.30 -10.50
CA LEU A 183 26.47 5.12 -10.01
C LEU A 183 25.34 4.35 -9.31
N ASN A 184 25.25 3.03 -9.51
CA ASN A 184 24.24 2.18 -8.88
C ASN A 184 24.96 1.18 -7.96
N GLY A 185 24.83 1.35 -6.64
CA GLY A 185 25.33 0.34 -5.72
C GLY A 185 24.98 0.59 -4.26
N ASP A 186 25.65 -0.15 -3.39
CA ASP A 186 25.37 -0.27 -1.96
C ASP A 186 25.60 1.05 -1.19
N TYR A 187 25.36 1.03 0.12
CA TYR A 187 25.37 2.21 1.02
C TYR A 187 26.46 3.25 0.72
N LEU A 188 27.73 2.83 0.61
CA LEU A 188 28.84 3.77 0.37
C LEU A 188 28.73 4.48 -0.97
N LYS A 189 28.27 3.78 -2.01
CA LYS A 189 28.08 4.35 -3.35
C LYS A 189 26.91 5.32 -3.36
N SER A 190 25.81 5.01 -2.67
CA SER A 190 24.64 5.90 -2.62
C SER A 190 24.95 7.23 -1.92
N VAL A 191 25.79 7.21 -0.88
CA VAL A 191 26.21 8.45 -0.20
C VAL A 191 27.22 9.23 -1.05
N VAL A 192 28.26 8.57 -1.56
CA VAL A 192 29.33 9.24 -2.34
C VAL A 192 28.80 9.85 -3.65
N TYR A 193 27.85 9.17 -4.31
CA TYR A 193 27.20 9.65 -5.54
C TYR A 193 25.90 10.42 -5.31
N ASN A 194 25.55 10.76 -4.08
CA ASN A 194 24.40 11.65 -3.82
C ASN A 194 24.53 12.98 -4.59
N THR A 195 25.76 13.46 -4.76
CA THR A 195 26.10 14.45 -5.79
C THR A 195 27.18 13.88 -6.70
N SER A 196 27.09 14.11 -8.00
CA SER A 196 28.08 13.59 -8.96
C SER A 196 29.46 14.23 -8.73
N PRO A 197 30.48 13.47 -8.29
CA PRO A 197 31.83 14.00 -8.16
C PRO A 197 32.40 14.26 -9.56
N THR A 198 33.01 15.43 -9.76
CA THR A 198 33.53 15.86 -11.07
C THR A 198 35.01 15.51 -11.26
N THR A 199 35.73 15.13 -10.20
CA THR A 199 37.15 14.79 -10.24
C THR A 199 37.46 13.53 -9.42
N LEU A 200 38.54 12.82 -9.77
CA LEU A 200 39.00 11.63 -9.06
C LEU A 200 39.45 11.95 -7.62
N ALA A 201 40.07 13.12 -7.42
CA ALA A 201 40.49 13.58 -6.09
C ALA A 201 39.29 13.78 -5.16
N GLU A 202 38.23 14.40 -5.67
CA GLU A 202 36.98 14.57 -4.93
C GLU A 202 36.31 13.23 -4.61
N LEU A 203 36.26 12.31 -5.57
CA LEU A 203 35.74 10.97 -5.34
C LEU A 203 36.50 10.24 -4.22
N ARG A 204 37.84 10.25 -4.27
CA ARG A 204 38.69 9.60 -3.26
C ARG A 204 38.51 10.22 -1.87
N ARG A 205 38.42 11.56 -1.80
CA ARG A 205 38.19 12.28 -0.55
C ARG A 205 36.87 11.86 0.08
N ARG A 206 35.78 11.86 -0.68
CA ARG A 206 34.45 11.46 -0.20
C ARG A 206 34.41 10.02 0.30
N ILE A 207 35.02 9.09 -0.43
CA ILE A 207 35.11 7.68 0.01
C ILE A 207 35.82 7.61 1.37
N THR A 208 36.93 8.33 1.52
CA THR A 208 37.73 8.30 2.75
C THR A 208 36.96 8.90 3.94
N GLU A 209 36.32 10.06 3.73
CA GLU A 209 35.53 10.73 4.76
C GLU A 209 34.31 9.90 5.18
N GLU A 210 33.62 9.31 4.22
CA GLU A 210 32.45 8.49 4.51
C GLU A 210 32.85 7.22 5.26
N ILE A 211 33.92 6.53 4.84
CA ILE A 211 34.44 5.36 5.58
C ILE A 211 34.81 5.74 7.02
N ALA A 212 35.45 6.89 7.22
CA ALA A 212 35.80 7.37 8.56
C ALA A 212 34.56 7.73 9.41
N ALA A 213 33.45 8.07 8.77
CA ALA A 213 32.18 8.40 9.44
C ALA A 213 31.30 7.18 9.75
N ILE A 214 31.60 6.00 9.18
CA ILE A 214 30.83 4.77 9.42
C ILE A 214 30.84 4.44 10.90
N GLN A 215 29.64 4.37 11.48
CA GLN A 215 29.48 4.01 12.89
C GLN A 215 29.76 2.52 13.12
N PRO A 216 30.39 2.14 14.25
CA PRO A 216 30.67 0.74 14.58
C PRO A 216 29.42 -0.16 14.55
N ASP A 217 28.27 0.38 14.96
CA ASP A 217 26.98 -0.33 14.95
C ASP A 217 26.53 -0.75 13.53
N THR A 218 26.89 0.02 12.50
CA THR A 218 26.66 -0.39 11.10
C THR A 218 27.48 -1.62 10.72
N LEU A 219 28.73 -1.70 11.18
CA LEU A 219 29.60 -2.85 10.95
C LEU A 219 29.10 -4.08 11.71
N LEU A 220 28.66 -3.91 12.96
CA LEU A 220 28.06 -5.00 13.75
C LEU A 220 26.79 -5.55 13.08
N ARG A 221 25.92 -4.68 12.56
CA ARG A 221 24.75 -5.13 11.79
C ARG A 221 25.13 -5.92 10.53
N ALA A 222 26.19 -5.50 9.84
CA ALA A 222 26.67 -6.22 8.65
C ALA A 222 27.16 -7.63 9.02
N MET A 223 27.92 -7.77 10.10
CA MET A 223 28.41 -9.06 10.59
C MET A 223 27.26 -9.96 11.09
N ARG A 224 26.28 -9.39 11.79
CA ARG A 224 25.06 -10.12 12.16
C ARG A 224 24.28 -10.60 10.93
N ASN A 225 24.14 -9.75 9.91
CA ASN A 225 23.48 -10.13 8.67
C ASN A 225 24.23 -11.25 7.92
N PHE A 226 25.56 -11.26 8.01
CA PHE A 226 26.36 -12.37 7.49
C PHE A 226 26.01 -13.68 8.19
N GLN A 227 25.97 -13.72 9.52
CA GLN A 227 25.55 -14.91 10.28
C GLN A 227 24.13 -15.37 9.92
N ASP A 228 23.18 -14.44 9.86
CA ASP A 228 21.79 -14.73 9.49
C ASP A 228 21.70 -15.38 8.09
N ARG A 229 22.53 -14.92 7.14
CA ARG A 229 22.61 -15.46 5.78
C ARG A 229 23.24 -16.84 5.73
N LEU A 230 24.23 -17.14 6.58
CA LEU A 230 24.80 -18.49 6.69
C LEU A 230 23.73 -19.48 7.17
N ALA A 231 22.99 -19.12 8.22
CA ALA A 231 21.91 -19.94 8.75
C ALA A 231 20.79 -20.15 7.73
N GLU A 232 20.41 -19.10 6.99
CA GLU A 232 19.45 -19.23 5.87
C GLU A 232 19.99 -20.16 4.78
N CYS A 233 21.27 -20.05 4.41
CA CYS A 233 21.85 -20.91 3.38
C CYS A 233 21.80 -22.38 3.77
N ILE A 234 22.07 -22.72 5.04
CA ILE A 234 21.95 -24.08 5.57
C ILE A 234 20.50 -24.56 5.50
N ARG A 235 19.54 -23.73 5.96
CA ARG A 235 18.12 -24.06 5.97
C ARG A 235 17.52 -24.24 4.56
N GLN A 236 18.09 -23.56 3.57
CA GLN A 236 17.75 -23.73 2.16
C GLN A 236 18.62 -24.78 1.45
N ASP A 237 19.37 -25.62 2.18
CA ASP A 237 20.22 -26.68 1.62
C ASP A 237 21.21 -26.19 0.54
N GLY A 238 21.79 -24.99 0.74
CA GLY A 238 22.74 -24.40 -0.21
C GLY A 238 22.09 -23.76 -1.46
N HIS A 239 20.76 -23.71 -1.55
CA HIS A 239 20.06 -22.97 -2.59
C HIS A 239 20.15 -21.45 -2.37
N HIS A 240 19.71 -20.69 -3.37
CA HIS A 240 19.59 -19.24 -3.23
C HIS A 240 18.66 -18.87 -2.08
N LEU A 241 19.06 -17.84 -1.36
CA LEU A 241 18.29 -17.26 -0.27
C LEU A 241 17.03 -16.60 -0.85
N ARG A 242 15.84 -17.04 -0.42
CA ARG A 242 14.55 -16.63 -1.01
C ARG A 242 14.12 -15.22 -0.58
N ASP A 243 14.48 -14.83 0.64
CA ASP A 243 14.07 -13.56 1.26
C ASP A 243 15.25 -12.61 1.49
N VAL A 244 16.17 -12.50 0.53
CA VAL A 244 17.08 -11.34 0.49
C VAL A 244 16.28 -10.15 -0.03
N ILE A 245 15.31 -9.71 0.77
CA ILE A 245 14.88 -8.33 0.71
C ILE A 245 16.11 -7.57 1.17
N PHE A 246 16.78 -6.90 0.23
CA PHE A 246 17.63 -5.76 0.57
C PHE A 246 16.71 -4.79 1.30
N LYS A 247 16.58 -4.95 2.62
CA LYS A 247 16.02 -3.93 3.50
C LYS A 247 17.07 -2.83 3.52
N LEU A 248 17.00 -1.99 2.48
CA LEU A 248 17.55 -0.65 2.51
C LEU A 248 16.81 0.15 3.58
#